data_AF-A0A958XPX4-F1
#
_entry.id   AF-A0A958XPX4-F1
#
_cell.length_a   1.000
_cell.length_b   1.000
_cell.length_c   1.000
_cell.angle_alpha   90.00
_cell.angle_beta   90.00
_cell.angle_gamma   90.00
#
_symmetry.space_group_name_H-M   'P 1'
#
loop_
_entity.id
_entity.type
_entity.pdbx_description
1 polymer ?
#
loop_
_entity_poly.entity_id
_entity_poly.type
_entity_poly.pdbx_seq_one_letter_code
_entity_poly.pdbx_strand_id
1 'polypeptide(L)'
;MKLQNLLISTTCAITLLLGTCNNSPAGEAAKQADADIPQLYADYCSGCHGRQLQHFKMLKSNTNRTLDELDAAIKNGDTDKGMPGFKVSLTENTIHELSLFIKNYDYEADYVAEVKEAGKGYTVETVVDGLEIPWGMEFLPDGDMLIAEKNGTLSRFSKTTGLTPIKGLPRVRSAGQGGLMDLKLHPQYDENGWLYISYSYIDTENSKNGNTAIIRARLRDNALVDIQEIYRGYPAVSTNHHFGNRMVFDREGYLYFSNGERGRRDDFPQKLDNTNGKIHRLHDDGSIPADNPFVGQPDVAESIYSYGHRNPQGLALHPETGAVWEHEHGPRGGDEINIIKKGANYGWPVISYGINYNGTIFTDLTEQEG
;
A
#
# COMPACT_ATOMS: atom_id res chain seq x y z
N MET A 1 -34.59 -28.91 -63.27
CA MET A 1 -33.57 -28.09 -63.93
C MET A 1 -32.31 -28.16 -63.07
N LYS A 2 -31.21 -28.67 -63.63
CA LYS A 2 -29.92 -28.98 -62.96
C LYS A 2 -29.15 -27.69 -62.62
N LEU A 3 -28.39 -27.70 -61.50
CA LEU A 3 -27.08 -27.03 -61.30
C LEU A 3 -26.64 -27.45 -59.88
N GLN A 4 -25.68 -28.35 -59.66
CA GLN A 4 -24.25 -28.46 -60.00
C GLN A 4 -23.42 -28.37 -58.71
N ASN A 5 -22.74 -29.47 -58.41
CA ASN A 5 -21.74 -29.63 -57.37
C ASN A 5 -20.50 -28.77 -57.66
N LEU A 6 -19.88 -28.22 -56.62
CA LEU A 6 -18.44 -27.97 -56.61
C LEU A 6 -17.86 -28.36 -55.25
N LEU A 7 -17.13 -29.48 -55.26
CA LEU A 7 -16.22 -29.88 -54.20
C LEU A 7 -14.96 -29.03 -54.30
N ILE A 8 -14.52 -28.47 -53.17
CA ILE A 8 -13.13 -28.01 -53.00
C ILE A 8 -12.53 -28.87 -51.88
N SER A 9 -11.62 -29.73 -52.30
CA SER A 9 -10.75 -30.54 -51.47
C SER A 9 -9.53 -29.69 -51.09
N THR A 10 -9.32 -29.45 -49.80
CA THR A 10 -8.03 -29.01 -49.26
C THR A 10 -7.54 -30.04 -48.25
N THR A 11 -6.58 -30.84 -48.72
CA THR A 11 -5.74 -31.75 -47.95
C THR A 11 -4.91 -30.95 -46.94
N CYS A 12 -5.14 -31.14 -45.64
CA CYS A 12 -4.26 -30.67 -44.59
C CYS A 12 -3.30 -31.81 -44.24
N ALA A 13 -2.04 -31.67 -44.65
CA ALA A 13 -0.98 -32.61 -44.31
C ALA A 13 -0.69 -32.52 -42.80
N ILE A 14 -0.91 -33.61 -42.08
CA ILE A 14 -0.50 -33.79 -40.70
C ILE A 14 0.97 -34.23 -40.72
N THR A 15 1.87 -33.33 -40.38
CA THR A 15 3.27 -33.67 -40.08
C THR A 15 3.38 -33.85 -38.57
N LEU A 16 3.37 -35.12 -38.13
CA LEU A 16 3.78 -35.50 -36.78
C LEU A 16 5.28 -35.23 -36.62
N LEU A 17 5.64 -34.27 -35.78
CA LEU A 17 6.98 -34.13 -35.22
C LEU A 17 6.92 -34.53 -33.74
N LEU A 18 7.33 -35.77 -33.46
CA LEU A 18 7.64 -36.25 -32.12
C LEU A 18 9.11 -35.91 -31.79
N GLY A 19 9.32 -35.37 -30.59
CA GLY A 19 10.64 -35.15 -29.97
C GLY A 19 11.02 -33.67 -29.92
N THR A 20 11.23 -33.01 -28.78
CA THR A 20 11.45 -33.45 -27.39
C THR A 20 10.92 -32.38 -26.45
N CYS A 21 10.14 -32.76 -25.44
CA CYS A 21 9.84 -31.87 -24.30
C CYS A 21 11.14 -31.60 -23.55
N ASN A 22 11.75 -30.43 -23.78
CA ASN A 22 12.69 -29.88 -22.82
C ASN A 22 11.89 -29.39 -21.61
N ASN A 23 11.83 -30.22 -20.58
CA ASN A 23 11.64 -29.75 -19.22
C ASN A 23 12.90 -28.96 -18.84
N SER A 24 12.93 -27.68 -19.19
CA SER A 24 13.87 -26.76 -18.55
C SER A 24 13.38 -26.49 -17.13
N PRO A 25 14.22 -26.64 -16.10
CA PRO A 25 13.89 -26.14 -14.77
C PRO A 25 13.64 -24.63 -14.88
N ALA A 26 12.72 -24.09 -14.08
CA ALA A 26 12.42 -22.65 -14.02
C ALA A 26 13.72 -21.84 -14.10
N GLY A 27 13.92 -21.20 -15.26
CA GLY A 27 15.22 -20.65 -15.63
C GLY A 27 15.54 -19.45 -14.74
N GLU A 28 16.73 -19.45 -14.14
CA GLU A 28 17.35 -18.22 -13.64
C GLU A 28 17.37 -17.21 -14.79
N ALA A 29 16.69 -16.07 -14.61
CA ALA A 29 16.75 -14.98 -15.56
C ALA A 29 18.23 -14.59 -15.75
N ALA A 30 18.68 -14.52 -17.01
CA ALA A 30 20.05 -14.11 -17.31
C ALA A 30 20.31 -12.72 -16.73
N LYS A 31 21.39 -12.58 -15.94
CA LYS A 31 21.77 -11.30 -15.36
C LYS A 31 22.07 -10.30 -16.47
N GLN A 32 21.55 -9.08 -16.37
CA GLN A 32 21.87 -8.02 -17.33
C GLN A 32 23.34 -7.62 -17.16
N ALA A 33 24.15 -7.84 -18.20
CA ALA A 33 25.59 -7.56 -18.24
C ALA A 33 25.96 -6.32 -19.08
N ASP A 34 25.14 -5.97 -20.08
CA ASP A 34 25.35 -4.84 -21.01
C ASP A 34 24.15 -3.87 -20.99
N ALA A 35 23.84 -3.33 -19.80
CA ALA A 35 22.67 -2.48 -19.61
C ALA A 35 22.99 -1.00 -19.87
N ASP A 36 22.09 -0.30 -20.57
CA ASP A 36 22.04 1.16 -20.55
C ASP A 36 21.70 1.61 -19.12
N ILE A 37 22.69 2.11 -18.38
CA ILE A 37 22.59 2.37 -16.94
C ILE A 37 21.49 3.38 -16.57
N PRO A 38 21.33 4.52 -17.27
CA PRO A 38 20.16 5.38 -17.12
C PRO A 38 18.82 4.65 -17.26
N GLN A 39 18.67 3.81 -18.28
CA GLN A 39 17.44 3.04 -18.49
C GLN A 39 17.26 1.98 -17.39
N LEU A 40 18.35 1.34 -16.96
CA LEU A 40 18.32 0.38 -15.85
C LEU A 40 17.86 1.04 -14.55
N TYR A 41 18.37 2.24 -14.25
CA TYR A 41 17.90 3.04 -13.14
C TYR A 41 16.40 3.36 -13.28
N ALA A 42 15.97 3.78 -14.46
CA ALA A 42 14.56 4.07 -14.75
C ALA A 42 13.67 2.84 -14.49
N ASP A 43 14.11 1.66 -14.92
CA ASP A 43 13.34 0.42 -14.84
C ASP A 43 13.24 -0.14 -13.42
N TYR A 44 14.34 -0.10 -12.65
CA TYR A 44 14.45 -0.83 -11.38
C TYR A 44 14.46 0.06 -10.13
N CYS A 45 14.92 1.30 -10.24
CA CYS A 45 15.20 2.14 -9.08
C CYS A 45 14.28 3.38 -9.01
N SER A 46 13.89 3.92 -10.15
CA SER A 46 13.21 5.22 -10.22
C SER A 46 11.85 5.28 -9.53
N GLY A 47 11.14 4.15 -9.45
CA GLY A 47 9.85 4.07 -8.75
C GLY A 47 9.96 4.45 -7.27
N CYS A 48 11.05 4.04 -6.61
CA CYS A 48 11.28 4.34 -5.20
C CYS A 48 12.14 5.60 -5.01
N HIS A 49 13.12 5.82 -5.89
CA HIS A 49 14.13 6.87 -5.72
C HIS A 49 13.85 8.15 -6.52
N GLY A 50 12.77 8.17 -7.30
CA GLY A 50 12.39 9.25 -8.19
C GLY A 50 13.09 9.16 -9.54
N ARG A 51 12.46 9.62 -10.62
CA ARG A 51 13.04 9.55 -11.98
C ARG A 51 14.41 10.23 -12.13
N GLN A 52 14.70 11.21 -11.29
CA GLN A 52 15.93 12.00 -11.31
C GLN A 52 16.66 11.93 -9.94
N LEU A 53 16.47 10.83 -9.18
CA LEU A 53 17.05 10.65 -7.84
C LEU A 53 16.55 11.64 -6.76
N GLN A 54 15.48 12.40 -7.03
CA GLN A 54 14.99 13.41 -6.11
C GLN A 54 14.65 12.82 -4.72
N HIS A 55 14.06 11.63 -4.64
CA HIS A 55 13.73 11.00 -3.35
C HIS A 55 14.96 10.38 -2.69
N PHE A 56 15.92 9.90 -3.48
CA PHE A 56 17.18 9.38 -2.94
C PHE A 56 17.98 10.48 -2.24
N LYS A 57 18.09 11.67 -2.86
CA LYS A 57 18.88 12.80 -2.35
C LYS A 57 18.19 13.56 -1.20
N MET A 58 16.87 13.45 -1.04
CA MET A 58 16.14 14.00 0.12
C MET A 58 16.64 13.40 1.45
N LEU A 59 17.24 12.21 1.44
CA LEU A 59 17.83 11.58 2.61
C LEU A 59 19.34 11.86 2.66
N LYS A 60 19.77 12.78 3.53
CA LYS A 60 21.21 13.11 3.72
C LYS A 60 22.10 11.89 4.00
N SER A 61 21.55 10.85 4.60
CA SER A 61 22.25 9.58 4.86
C SER A 61 22.57 8.80 3.58
N ASN A 62 21.83 9.03 2.49
CA ASN A 62 22.07 8.37 1.22
C ASN A 62 23.11 9.12 0.36
N THR A 63 23.15 10.45 0.45
CA THR A 63 24.13 11.27 -0.31
C THR A 63 25.56 11.16 0.22
N ASN A 64 25.74 10.72 1.48
CA ASN A 64 27.05 10.56 2.10
C ASN A 64 27.67 9.17 1.90
N ARG A 65 27.00 8.25 1.20
CA ARG A 65 27.48 6.88 1.06
C ARG A 65 28.73 6.79 0.19
N THR A 66 29.65 5.92 0.58
CA THR A 66 30.77 5.49 -0.28
C THR A 66 30.24 4.70 -1.48
N LEU A 67 31.06 4.51 -2.51
CA LEU A 67 30.65 3.65 -3.64
C LEU A 67 30.42 2.21 -3.15
N ASP A 68 31.31 1.68 -2.31
CA ASP A 68 31.18 0.34 -1.74
C ASP A 68 29.88 0.17 -0.91
N GLU A 69 29.46 1.22 -0.20
CA GLU A 69 28.19 1.22 0.54
C GLU A 69 26.96 1.24 -0.38
N LEU A 70 27.05 1.89 -1.54
CA LEU A 70 26.00 1.85 -2.57
C LEU A 70 25.96 0.47 -3.24
N ASP A 71 27.11 -0.07 -3.62
CA ASP A 71 27.23 -1.40 -4.21
C ASP A 71 26.63 -2.45 -3.28
N ALA A 72 27.03 -2.42 -2.00
CA ALA A 72 26.50 -3.35 -1.00
C ALA A 72 24.98 -3.20 -0.82
N ALA A 73 24.45 -1.97 -0.84
CA ALA A 73 23.02 -1.72 -0.70
C ALA A 73 22.20 -2.19 -1.90
N ILE A 74 22.65 -1.91 -3.13
CA ILE A 74 21.97 -2.37 -4.36
C ILE A 74 22.07 -3.89 -4.45
N LYS A 75 23.23 -4.47 -4.15
CA LYS A 75 23.47 -5.91 -4.21
C LYS A 75 22.60 -6.68 -3.23
N ASN A 76 22.58 -6.26 -1.96
CA ASN A 76 21.98 -7.03 -0.87
C ASN A 76 20.57 -6.55 -0.48
N GLY A 77 20.21 -5.31 -0.80
CA GLY A 77 18.98 -4.68 -0.36
C GLY A 77 18.99 -4.26 1.11
N ASP A 78 17.86 -3.72 1.56
CA ASP A 78 17.53 -3.39 2.94
C ASP A 78 16.03 -3.68 3.15
N THR A 79 15.73 -4.90 3.59
CA THR A 79 14.35 -5.43 3.65
C THR A 79 13.48 -4.66 4.64
N ASP A 80 14.05 -4.15 5.75
CA ASP A 80 13.31 -3.35 6.73
C ASP A 80 12.82 -2.02 6.14
N LYS A 81 13.54 -1.53 5.12
CA LYS A 81 13.19 -0.34 4.33
C LYS A 81 12.47 -0.66 3.02
N GLY A 82 12.17 -1.93 2.76
CA GLY A 82 11.48 -2.37 1.54
C GLY A 82 12.35 -2.33 0.28
N MET A 83 13.68 -2.27 0.42
CA MET A 83 14.60 -2.30 -0.72
C MET A 83 15.03 -3.75 -0.99
N PRO A 84 14.70 -4.35 -2.15
CA PRO A 84 15.14 -5.70 -2.50
C PRO A 84 16.64 -5.73 -2.83
N GLY A 85 17.25 -6.92 -2.77
CA GLY A 85 18.58 -7.14 -3.32
C GLY A 85 18.54 -7.46 -4.81
N PHE A 86 19.44 -6.85 -5.58
CA PHE A 86 19.51 -7.00 -7.03
C PHE A 86 20.61 -7.97 -7.52
N LYS A 87 21.38 -8.58 -6.61
CA LYS A 87 22.45 -9.54 -6.97
C LYS A 87 22.00 -10.73 -7.83
N VAL A 88 20.72 -11.07 -7.81
CA VAL A 88 20.13 -12.15 -8.60
C VAL A 88 19.87 -11.74 -10.05
N SER A 89 19.69 -10.44 -10.30
CA SER A 89 19.28 -9.89 -11.61
C SER A 89 20.37 -9.09 -12.30
N LEU A 90 21.31 -8.54 -11.54
CA LEU A 90 22.39 -7.69 -12.03
C LEU A 90 23.75 -8.30 -11.73
N THR A 91 24.71 -8.11 -12.63
CA THR A 91 26.11 -8.48 -12.39
C THR A 91 26.79 -7.50 -11.42
N GLU A 92 27.91 -7.90 -10.81
CA GLU A 92 28.70 -6.99 -9.93
C GLU A 92 29.16 -5.74 -10.70
N ASN A 93 29.57 -5.88 -11.96
CA ASN A 93 30.00 -4.75 -12.78
C ASN A 93 28.84 -3.78 -13.04
N THR A 94 27.67 -4.31 -13.42
CA THR A 94 26.47 -3.49 -13.64
C THR A 94 26.00 -2.78 -12.38
N ILE A 95 26.09 -3.43 -11.21
CA ILE A 95 25.80 -2.79 -9.92
C ILE A 95 26.76 -1.64 -9.66
N HIS A 96 28.06 -1.85 -9.89
CA HIS A 96 29.08 -0.83 -9.70
C HIS A 96 28.88 0.38 -10.63
N GLU A 97 28.58 0.13 -11.90
CA GLU A 97 28.26 1.18 -12.88
C GLU A 97 26.99 1.95 -12.50
N LEU A 98 25.97 1.27 -11.97
CA LEU A 98 24.76 1.92 -11.46
C LEU A 98 25.06 2.79 -10.22
N SER A 99 25.90 2.33 -9.30
CA SER A 99 26.36 3.13 -8.15
C SER A 99 27.13 4.37 -8.59
N LEU A 100 28.00 4.23 -9.59
CA LEU A 100 28.72 5.36 -10.20
C LEU A 100 27.76 6.37 -10.83
N PHE A 101 26.76 5.89 -11.59
CA PHE A 101 25.72 6.72 -12.15
C PHE A 101 24.96 7.48 -11.05
N ILE A 102 24.49 6.81 -10.01
CA ILE A 102 23.76 7.42 -8.89
C ILE A 102 24.61 8.48 -8.18
N LYS A 103 25.89 8.17 -7.93
CA LYS A 103 26.81 9.07 -7.22
C LYS A 103 27.15 10.32 -8.02
N ASN A 104 27.29 10.17 -9.34
CA ASN A 104 27.73 11.25 -10.23
C ASN A 104 26.55 11.97 -10.91
N TYR A 105 25.31 11.53 -10.70
CA TYR A 105 24.14 12.17 -11.28
C TYR A 105 24.01 13.60 -10.74
N ASP A 106 24.11 14.59 -11.62
CA ASP A 106 23.89 15.98 -11.25
C ASP A 106 22.40 16.25 -11.15
N TYR A 107 21.95 16.68 -9.97
CA TYR A 107 20.52 16.85 -9.69
C TYR A 107 20.16 18.31 -9.85
N GLU A 108 19.35 18.63 -10.85
CA GLU A 108 18.68 19.91 -10.94
C GLU A 108 17.53 19.92 -9.93
N ALA A 109 17.73 20.65 -8.83
CA ALA A 109 16.82 20.62 -7.68
C ALA A 109 15.42 21.18 -7.93
N ASP A 110 15.25 21.82 -9.09
CA ASP A 110 14.06 22.59 -9.44
C ASP A 110 13.09 21.83 -10.36
N TYR A 111 13.21 20.49 -10.48
CA TYR A 111 12.16 19.71 -11.14
C TYR A 111 10.89 19.66 -10.28
N VAL A 112 10.11 20.73 -10.33
CA VAL A 112 8.68 20.68 -10.07
C VAL A 112 8.08 20.06 -11.32
N ALA A 113 7.46 18.88 -11.20
CA ALA A 113 6.63 18.39 -12.29
C ALA A 113 5.61 19.49 -12.59
N GLU A 114 5.71 20.14 -13.75
CA GLU A 114 4.64 21.00 -14.22
C GLU A 114 3.38 20.14 -14.18
N VAL A 115 2.40 20.57 -13.39
CA VAL A 115 1.03 20.08 -13.52
C VAL A 115 0.60 20.55 -14.89
N LYS A 116 0.92 19.76 -15.92
CA LYS A 116 0.31 19.92 -17.23
C LYS A 116 -1.16 19.70 -16.97
N GLU A 117 -1.94 20.78 -17.05
CA GLU A 117 -3.38 20.68 -17.05
C GLU A 117 -3.74 19.63 -18.11
N ALA A 118 -4.15 18.46 -17.64
CA ALA A 118 -4.70 17.46 -18.53
C ALA A 118 -5.97 18.09 -19.05
N GLY A 119 -5.94 18.52 -20.32
CA GLY A 119 -7.10 19.12 -20.94
C GLY A 119 -8.31 18.20 -20.77
N LYS A 120 -9.27 18.60 -19.93
CA LYS A 120 -10.73 18.36 -20.02
C LYS A 120 -11.46 18.77 -18.73
N GLY A 121 -12.23 19.87 -18.79
CA GLY A 121 -13.52 20.01 -18.09
C GLY A 121 -13.55 20.23 -16.57
N TYR A 122 -12.42 20.43 -15.89
CA TYR A 122 -12.37 20.78 -14.47
C TYR A 122 -11.41 21.95 -14.21
N THR A 123 -11.59 22.65 -13.09
CA THR A 123 -10.70 23.70 -12.61
C THR A 123 -10.07 23.27 -11.29
N VAL A 124 -8.78 23.54 -11.10
CA VAL A 124 -8.06 23.25 -9.85
C VAL A 124 -7.96 24.54 -9.04
N GLU A 125 -8.40 24.50 -7.79
CA GLU A 125 -8.28 25.61 -6.82
C GLU A 125 -7.54 25.11 -5.58
N THR A 126 -6.50 25.85 -5.16
CA THR A 126 -5.82 25.59 -3.89
C THR A 126 -6.71 26.01 -2.73
N VAL A 127 -7.24 25.04 -1.99
CA VAL A 127 -8.07 25.28 -0.80
C VAL A 127 -7.22 25.59 0.44
N VAL A 128 -6.10 24.89 0.59
CA VAL A 128 -5.18 25.00 1.73
C VAL A 128 -3.76 24.71 1.26
N ASP A 129 -2.78 25.44 1.81
CA ASP A 129 -1.35 25.24 1.59
C ASP A 129 -0.60 25.10 2.93
N GLY A 130 0.73 24.98 2.88
CA GLY A 130 1.57 24.89 4.09
C GLY A 130 1.55 23.53 4.80
N LEU A 131 0.96 22.51 4.19
CA LEU A 131 0.99 21.12 4.67
C LEU A 131 2.32 20.45 4.29
N GLU A 132 2.83 19.57 5.13
CA GLU A 132 4.08 18.83 4.92
C GLU A 132 3.81 17.51 4.16
N ILE A 133 3.05 16.60 4.78
CA ILE A 133 2.68 15.30 4.17
C ILE A 133 1.24 14.96 4.58
N PRO A 134 0.22 15.59 3.97
CA PRO A 134 -1.18 15.29 4.26
C PRO A 134 -1.53 13.86 3.80
N TRP A 135 -2.35 13.16 4.58
CA TRP A 135 -2.76 11.78 4.27
C TRP A 135 -4.27 11.59 4.31
N GLY A 136 -4.91 11.96 5.42
CA GLY A 136 -6.35 11.87 5.61
C GLY A 136 -6.99 13.23 5.79
N MET A 137 -8.21 13.38 5.31
CA MET A 137 -9.03 14.54 5.60
C MET A 137 -10.48 14.13 5.81
N GLU A 138 -11.20 14.92 6.59
CA GLU A 138 -12.62 14.71 6.86
C GLU A 138 -13.32 16.05 7.08
N PHE A 139 -14.51 16.21 6.50
CA PHE A 139 -15.29 17.44 6.63
C PHE A 139 -16.13 17.41 7.91
N LEU A 140 -16.06 18.48 8.68
CA LEU A 140 -16.94 18.72 9.82
C LEU A 140 -18.31 19.25 9.35
N PRO A 141 -19.38 19.06 10.16
CA PRO A 141 -20.72 19.56 9.82
C PRO A 141 -20.81 21.08 9.61
N ASP A 142 -19.89 21.84 10.21
CA ASP A 142 -19.80 23.29 10.06
C ASP A 142 -19.04 23.73 8.79
N GLY A 143 -18.57 22.78 7.98
CA GLY A 143 -17.86 23.01 6.72
C GLY A 143 -16.35 23.18 6.88
N ASP A 144 -15.82 23.17 8.11
CA ASP A 144 -14.38 23.10 8.33
C ASP A 144 -13.85 21.70 7.99
N MET A 145 -12.54 21.61 7.79
CA MET A 145 -11.88 20.37 7.39
C MET A 145 -10.84 19.95 8.43
N LEU A 146 -10.90 18.70 8.86
CA LEU A 146 -9.81 18.06 9.59
C LEU A 146 -8.80 17.51 8.60
N ILE A 147 -7.50 17.69 8.88
CA ILE A 147 -6.40 17.21 8.05
C ILE A 147 -5.40 16.50 8.95
N ALA A 148 -5.18 15.22 8.68
CA ALA A 148 -4.13 14.40 9.28
C ALA A 148 -2.88 14.42 8.39
N GLU A 149 -1.75 14.75 8.99
CA GLU A 149 -0.44 14.69 8.35
C GLU A 149 0.38 13.54 8.91
N LYS A 150 1.09 12.84 8.02
CA LYS A 150 1.86 11.63 8.35
C LYS A 150 2.87 11.86 9.49
N ASN A 151 3.34 13.10 9.66
CA ASN A 151 4.27 13.49 10.73
C ASN A 151 3.67 13.41 12.15
N GLY A 152 2.36 13.19 12.29
CA GLY A 152 1.66 13.13 13.58
C GLY A 152 0.86 14.39 13.92
N THR A 153 0.70 15.32 12.98
CA THR A 153 -0.07 16.56 13.17
C THR A 153 -1.50 16.38 12.70
N LEU A 154 -2.47 16.69 13.57
CA LEU A 154 -3.88 16.87 13.19
C LEU A 154 -4.19 18.37 13.24
N SER A 155 -4.74 18.89 12.16
CA SER A 155 -5.11 20.29 12.04
C SER A 155 -6.57 20.44 11.64
N ARG A 156 -7.22 21.49 12.14
CA ARG A 156 -8.50 22.00 11.63
C ARG A 156 -8.21 23.18 10.70
N PHE A 157 -8.68 23.10 9.48
CA PHE A 157 -8.70 24.19 8.51
C PHE A 157 -10.07 24.83 8.46
N SER A 158 -10.11 26.15 8.65
CA SER A 158 -11.27 26.99 8.38
C SER A 158 -10.88 28.12 7.42
N LYS A 159 -11.80 28.53 6.54
CA LYS A 159 -11.59 29.72 5.69
C LYS A 159 -11.36 31.00 6.51
N THR A 160 -11.85 31.03 7.75
CA THR A 160 -11.80 32.21 8.62
C THR A 160 -10.52 32.29 9.44
N THR A 161 -10.03 31.15 9.94
CA THR A 161 -8.89 31.10 10.88
C THR A 161 -7.64 30.45 10.30
N GLY A 162 -7.72 29.89 9.09
CA GLY A 162 -6.65 29.08 8.50
C GLY A 162 -6.46 27.75 9.25
N LEU A 163 -5.25 27.19 9.14
CA LEU A 163 -4.85 25.96 9.83
C LEU A 163 -4.63 26.22 11.32
N THR A 164 -5.28 25.41 12.16
CA THR A 164 -5.12 25.42 13.61
C THR A 164 -4.87 24.00 14.13
N PRO A 165 -3.86 23.77 14.98
CA PRO A 165 -3.53 22.43 15.44
C PRO A 165 -4.56 21.91 16.44
N ILE A 166 -4.85 20.61 16.35
CA ILE A 166 -5.67 19.86 17.32
C ILE A 166 -4.75 19.09 18.28
N LYS A 167 -5.03 19.19 19.58
CA LYS A 167 -4.26 18.54 20.64
C LYS A 167 -4.90 17.22 21.08
N GLY A 168 -4.15 16.41 21.82
CA GLY A 168 -4.67 15.20 22.49
C GLY A 168 -4.45 13.89 21.73
N LEU A 169 -3.74 13.93 20.59
CA LEU A 169 -3.35 12.70 19.89
C LEU A 169 -2.44 11.81 20.74
N PRO A 170 -2.55 10.46 20.59
CA PRO A 170 -1.55 9.54 21.12
C PRO A 170 -0.20 9.75 20.42
N ARG A 171 0.86 9.14 20.96
CA ARG A 171 2.16 9.12 20.28
C ARG A 171 2.05 8.30 18.99
N VAL A 172 2.47 8.91 17.89
CA VAL A 172 2.41 8.33 16.54
C VAL A 172 3.82 7.92 16.09
N ARG A 173 3.92 6.75 15.45
CA ARG A 173 5.15 6.28 14.81
C ARG A 173 5.29 6.85 13.39
N SER A 174 5.78 8.07 13.25
CA SER A 174 6.13 8.61 11.93
C SER A 174 7.44 8.01 11.41
N ALA A 175 7.35 6.91 10.65
CA ALA A 175 8.49 6.26 10.02
C ALA A 175 8.09 5.52 8.74
N GLY A 176 8.83 5.73 7.64
CA GLY A 176 8.50 5.17 6.32
C GLY A 176 7.08 5.54 5.89
N GLN A 177 6.20 4.55 5.69
CA GLN A 177 4.79 4.73 5.35
C GLN A 177 3.88 4.92 6.57
N GLY A 178 4.39 4.72 7.79
CA GLY A 178 3.66 4.95 9.03
C GLY A 178 3.52 6.44 9.36
N GLY A 179 2.41 6.79 9.98
CA GLY A 179 2.11 8.13 10.47
C GLY A 179 0.74 8.21 11.15
N LEU A 180 0.20 9.43 11.20
CA LEU A 180 -1.20 9.71 11.44
C LEU A 180 -1.92 9.70 10.08
N MET A 181 -3.02 8.97 9.99
CA MET A 181 -3.53 8.50 8.70
C MET A 181 -4.98 8.93 8.49
N ASP A 182 -5.97 8.05 8.68
CA ASP A 182 -7.34 8.28 8.24
C ASP A 182 -8.20 9.05 9.26
N LEU A 183 -9.00 9.94 8.68
CA LEU A 183 -10.13 10.75 9.14
C LEU A 183 -11.51 10.11 8.92
N LYS A 184 -12.28 9.67 9.92
CA LYS A 184 -13.70 9.35 9.72
C LYS A 184 -14.62 9.90 10.81
N LEU A 185 -15.65 10.64 10.43
CA LEU A 185 -16.76 10.93 11.35
C LEU A 185 -17.67 9.70 11.46
N HIS A 186 -18.25 9.50 12.63
CA HIS A 186 -19.36 8.56 12.79
C HIS A 186 -20.54 8.96 11.87
N PRO A 187 -21.31 8.01 11.32
CA PRO A 187 -22.49 8.33 10.50
C PRO A 187 -23.54 9.22 11.20
N GLN A 188 -23.57 9.17 12.54
CA GLN A 188 -24.43 10.00 13.42
C GLN A 188 -23.62 11.03 14.21
N TYR A 189 -22.59 11.63 13.59
CA TYR A 189 -21.70 12.57 14.27
C TYR A 189 -22.42 13.74 14.95
N ASP A 190 -23.47 14.28 14.34
CA ASP A 190 -24.26 15.37 14.92
C ASP A 190 -24.94 15.01 16.25
N GLU A 191 -25.16 13.71 16.50
CA GLU A 191 -25.79 13.19 17.72
C GLU A 191 -24.74 12.80 18.77
N ASN A 192 -23.66 12.14 18.36
CA ASN A 192 -22.72 11.49 19.28
C ASN A 192 -21.30 12.07 19.31
N GLY A 193 -20.92 12.86 18.30
CA GLY A 193 -19.64 13.55 18.19
C GLY A 193 -18.41 12.67 17.98
N TRP A 194 -18.57 11.40 17.59
CA TRP A 194 -17.44 10.47 17.47
C TRP A 194 -16.64 10.66 16.18
N LEU A 195 -15.36 10.99 16.34
CA LEU A 195 -14.32 11.03 15.31
C LEU A 195 -13.40 9.82 15.46
N TYR A 196 -13.17 9.10 14.39
CA TYR A 196 -12.29 7.94 14.29
C TYR A 196 -10.99 8.35 13.63
N ILE A 197 -9.88 7.89 14.21
CA ILE A 197 -8.53 8.26 13.81
C ILE A 197 -7.68 6.99 13.73
N SER A 198 -7.17 6.69 12.54
CA SER A 198 -6.20 5.61 12.36
C SER A 198 -4.77 6.15 12.34
N TYR A 199 -3.86 5.40 12.94
CA TYR A 199 -2.46 5.79 13.04
C TYR A 199 -1.58 4.57 13.26
N SER A 200 -0.29 4.75 13.04
CA SER A 200 0.73 3.78 13.40
C SER A 200 1.16 3.97 14.86
N TYR A 201 0.91 2.98 15.72
CA TYR A 201 1.33 3.00 17.12
C TYR A 201 2.78 2.56 17.29
N ILE A 202 3.37 2.94 18.42
CA ILE A 202 4.69 2.47 18.86
C ILE A 202 4.49 1.36 19.89
N ASP A 203 5.07 0.20 19.64
CA ASP A 203 4.98 -0.93 20.57
C ASP A 203 5.68 -0.61 21.91
N THR A 204 5.06 -1.03 23.01
CA THR A 204 5.53 -0.69 24.37
C THR A 204 6.69 -1.56 24.81
N GLU A 205 6.82 -2.78 24.28
CA GLU A 205 7.89 -3.70 24.64
C GLU A 205 9.16 -3.42 23.82
N ASN A 206 8.99 -3.05 22.54
CA ASN A 206 10.08 -2.67 21.66
C ASN A 206 9.68 -1.46 20.81
N SER A 207 10.23 -0.30 21.13
CA SER A 207 9.94 0.97 20.42
C SER A 207 10.35 0.97 18.94
N LYS A 208 11.13 -0.01 18.48
CA LYS A 208 11.40 -0.22 17.05
C LYS A 208 10.23 -0.85 16.33
N ASN A 209 9.32 -1.52 17.02
CA ASN A 209 8.13 -2.12 16.47
C ASN A 209 6.96 -1.13 16.50
N GLY A 210 6.01 -1.34 15.59
CA GLY A 210 4.73 -0.64 15.58
C GLY A 210 3.72 -1.46 14.80
N ASN A 211 2.47 -0.98 14.73
CA ASN A 211 1.43 -1.47 13.82
C ASN A 211 0.30 -0.45 13.69
N THR A 212 -0.74 -0.76 12.91
CA THR A 212 -1.95 0.06 12.79
C THR A 212 -2.78 -0.01 14.08
N ALA A 213 -3.28 1.13 14.53
CA ALA A 213 -4.25 1.28 15.61
C ALA A 213 -5.35 2.26 15.19
N ILE A 214 -6.51 2.14 15.84
CA ILE A 214 -7.63 3.05 15.66
C ILE A 214 -8.13 3.48 17.03
N ILE A 215 -8.29 4.79 17.19
CA ILE A 215 -9.02 5.38 18.31
C ILE A 215 -10.30 6.03 17.81
N ARG A 216 -11.30 6.14 18.68
CA ARG A 216 -12.37 7.14 18.57
C ARG A 216 -12.23 8.19 19.66
N ALA A 217 -12.60 9.42 19.37
CA ALA A 217 -12.55 10.55 20.28
C ALA A 217 -13.64 11.57 19.93
N ARG A 218 -13.87 12.55 20.81
CA ARG A 218 -14.68 13.73 20.50
C ARG A 218 -13.80 14.97 20.37
N LEU A 219 -14.21 15.91 19.53
CA LEU A 219 -13.52 17.19 19.36
C LEU A 219 -14.18 18.27 20.23
N ARG A 220 -13.41 18.91 21.12
CA ARG A 220 -13.84 20.05 21.93
C ARG A 220 -12.71 21.07 22.03
N ASP A 221 -12.97 22.33 21.69
CA ASP A 221 -11.99 23.44 21.78
C ASP A 221 -10.63 23.11 21.12
N ASN A 222 -10.65 22.53 19.92
CA ASN A 222 -9.47 22.04 19.19
C ASN A 222 -8.61 21.04 20.00
N ALA A 223 -9.25 20.21 20.82
CA ALA A 223 -8.62 19.09 21.51
C ALA A 223 -9.48 17.83 21.40
N LEU A 224 -8.82 16.69 21.28
CA LEU A 224 -9.44 15.38 21.40
C LEU A 224 -9.71 15.08 22.88
N VAL A 225 -10.96 14.69 23.17
CA VAL A 225 -11.43 14.26 24.50
C VAL A 225 -12.17 12.92 24.37
N ASP A 226 -12.47 12.27 25.49
CA ASP A 226 -13.18 10.98 25.54
C ASP A 226 -12.52 9.88 24.67
N ILE A 227 -11.19 9.85 24.63
CA ILE A 227 -10.41 8.99 23.73
C ILE A 227 -10.56 7.52 24.14
N GLN A 228 -10.90 6.66 23.17
CA GLN A 228 -11.01 5.22 23.32
C GLN A 228 -10.24 4.52 22.21
N GLU A 229 -9.34 3.60 22.55
CA GLU A 229 -8.74 2.70 21.57
C GLU A 229 -9.71 1.57 21.26
N ILE A 230 -10.06 1.43 19.98
CA ILE A 230 -11.04 0.44 19.51
C ILE A 230 -10.39 -0.66 18.69
N TYR A 231 -9.15 -0.46 18.23
CA TYR A 231 -8.37 -1.46 17.52
C TYR A 231 -6.88 -1.25 17.74
N ARG A 232 -6.17 -2.36 17.93
CA ARG A 232 -4.71 -2.44 17.96
C ARG A 232 -4.25 -3.69 17.22
N GLY A 233 -3.60 -3.50 16.07
CA GLY A 233 -3.11 -4.61 15.24
C GLY A 233 -1.92 -5.33 15.85
N TYR A 234 -1.79 -6.63 15.57
CA TYR A 234 -0.70 -7.50 16.04
C TYR A 234 -0.36 -8.61 15.01
N PRO A 235 0.87 -9.16 15.05
CA PRO A 235 2.00 -8.70 15.86
C PRO A 235 2.56 -7.36 15.35
N ALA A 236 3.14 -6.58 16.26
CA ALA A 236 3.91 -5.40 15.91
C ALA A 236 5.29 -5.81 15.38
N VAL A 237 5.76 -5.15 14.32
CA VAL A 237 7.06 -5.45 13.70
C VAL A 237 7.82 -4.18 13.38
N SER A 238 9.13 -4.32 13.14
CA SER A 238 10.08 -3.22 12.97
C SER A 238 10.05 -2.54 11.60
N THR A 239 9.41 -3.17 10.61
CA THR A 239 9.29 -2.65 9.25
C THR A 239 8.51 -1.34 9.22
N ASN A 240 8.86 -0.48 8.27
CA ASN A 240 8.23 0.84 8.13
C ASN A 240 7.31 0.94 6.90
N HIS A 241 6.76 -0.17 6.43
CA HIS A 241 5.89 -0.19 5.26
C HIS A 241 4.65 -1.06 5.50
N HIS A 242 3.66 -0.89 4.63
CA HIS A 242 2.43 -1.64 4.48
C HIS A 242 1.50 -1.61 5.70
N PHE A 243 1.16 -0.41 6.18
CA PHE A 243 0.24 -0.25 7.33
C PHE A 243 -1.24 -0.27 6.92
N GLY A 244 -1.59 0.02 5.67
CA GLY A 244 -2.97 0.29 5.27
C GLY A 244 -3.50 1.57 5.93
N ASN A 245 -4.43 1.44 6.89
CA ASN A 245 -5.08 2.47 7.73
C ASN A 245 -6.38 3.08 7.20
N ARG A 246 -6.82 2.77 5.97
CA ARG A 246 -8.05 3.37 5.45
C ARG A 246 -9.26 2.79 6.17
N MET A 247 -10.28 3.60 6.40
CA MET A 247 -11.49 3.31 7.14
C MET A 247 -12.71 3.75 6.34
N VAL A 248 -13.79 2.98 6.43
CA VAL A 248 -15.10 3.35 5.87
C VAL A 248 -16.22 2.76 6.73
N PHE A 249 -17.25 3.55 7.00
CA PHE A 249 -18.50 3.04 7.57
C PHE A 249 -19.41 2.54 6.45
N ASP A 250 -20.04 1.37 6.65
CA ASP A 250 -21.12 0.93 5.79
C ASP A 250 -22.48 1.58 6.17
N ARG A 251 -23.54 1.20 5.45
CA ARG A 251 -24.90 1.72 5.71
C ARG A 251 -25.53 1.15 6.98
N GLU A 252 -24.96 0.10 7.55
CA GLU A 252 -25.45 -0.57 8.76
C GLU A 252 -24.70 -0.09 10.02
N GLY A 253 -23.69 0.76 9.85
CA GLY A 253 -22.90 1.34 10.94
C GLY A 253 -21.67 0.52 11.32
N TYR A 254 -21.30 -0.50 10.54
CA TYR A 254 -20.05 -1.23 10.76
C TYR A 254 -18.87 -0.44 10.21
N LEU A 255 -17.78 -0.45 10.98
CA LEU A 255 -16.51 0.14 10.57
C LEU A 255 -15.65 -0.92 9.87
N TYR A 256 -15.40 -0.74 8.57
CA TYR A 256 -14.41 -1.50 7.82
C TYR A 256 -13.10 -0.74 7.75
N PHE A 257 -11.99 -1.45 7.87
CA PHE A 257 -10.68 -0.81 7.75
C PHE A 257 -9.59 -1.77 7.30
N SER A 258 -8.54 -1.21 6.72
CA SER A 258 -7.39 -1.98 6.25
C SER A 258 -6.26 -2.03 7.26
N ASN A 259 -5.66 -3.21 7.39
CA ASN A 259 -4.35 -3.40 7.99
C ASN A 259 -3.46 -4.19 7.04
N GLY A 260 -2.43 -3.53 6.49
CA GLY A 260 -1.51 -4.16 5.55
C GLY A 260 -0.61 -5.21 6.20
N GLU A 261 0.12 -5.97 5.40
CA GLU A 261 0.90 -7.12 5.88
C GLU A 261 2.26 -6.77 6.49
N ARG A 262 2.59 -5.49 6.55
CA ARG A 262 3.78 -4.97 7.23
C ARG A 262 5.11 -5.49 6.67
N GLY A 263 5.17 -5.84 5.39
CA GLY A 263 6.40 -6.34 4.77
C GLY A 263 6.78 -7.77 5.15
N ARG A 264 5.90 -8.47 5.85
CA ARG A 264 6.09 -9.85 6.32
C ARG A 264 5.30 -10.80 5.44
N ARG A 265 5.67 -10.76 4.16
CA ARG A 265 4.97 -11.37 3.02
C ARG A 265 4.56 -12.81 3.29
N ASP A 266 5.52 -13.62 3.74
CA ASP A 266 5.34 -15.07 3.91
C ASP A 266 4.80 -15.43 5.31
N ASP A 267 4.70 -14.45 6.21
CA ASP A 267 4.36 -14.70 7.61
C ASP A 267 2.88 -14.47 7.91
N PHE A 268 2.28 -13.41 7.35
CA PHE A 268 1.02 -12.85 7.88
C PHE A 268 -0.21 -12.91 6.97
N PRO A 269 -0.16 -12.54 5.67
CA PRO A 269 -1.36 -12.36 4.84
C PRO A 269 -2.33 -13.55 4.86
N GLN A 270 -1.78 -14.77 4.81
CA GLN A 270 -2.53 -16.02 4.73
C GLN A 270 -2.87 -16.63 6.10
N LYS A 271 -2.18 -16.23 7.17
CA LYS A 271 -2.47 -16.73 8.52
C LYS A 271 -3.55 -15.88 9.19
N LEU A 272 -4.45 -16.54 9.92
CA LEU A 272 -5.59 -15.91 10.57
C LEU A 272 -5.36 -15.63 12.07
N ASP A 273 -4.25 -16.12 12.63
CA ASP A 273 -3.80 -15.91 14.02
C ASP A 273 -3.20 -14.51 14.29
N ASN A 274 -3.30 -13.62 13.30
CA ASN A 274 -2.76 -12.26 13.34
C ASN A 274 -3.66 -11.32 12.52
N THR A 275 -3.41 -10.02 12.65
CA THR A 275 -4.25 -8.98 12.04
C THR A 275 -3.64 -8.35 10.79
N ASN A 276 -2.50 -8.82 10.29
CA ASN A 276 -1.76 -8.15 9.23
C ASN A 276 -2.13 -8.74 7.86
N GLY A 277 -2.30 -7.89 6.85
CA GLY A 277 -2.70 -8.29 5.50
C GLY A 277 -4.19 -8.65 5.40
N LYS A 278 -5.04 -7.84 6.04
CA LYS A 278 -6.47 -8.11 6.26
C LYS A 278 -7.31 -6.85 6.02
N ILE A 279 -8.56 -7.05 5.62
CA ILE A 279 -9.63 -6.09 5.88
C ILE A 279 -10.38 -6.57 7.12
N HIS A 280 -10.63 -5.65 8.04
CA HIS A 280 -11.33 -5.91 9.29
C HIS A 280 -12.71 -5.27 9.30
N ARG A 281 -13.60 -5.78 10.15
CA ARG A 281 -14.92 -5.22 10.42
C ARG A 281 -15.20 -5.21 11.92
N LEU A 282 -15.58 -4.05 12.45
CA LEU A 282 -15.96 -3.84 13.86
C LEU A 282 -17.32 -3.13 13.96
N HIS A 283 -17.95 -3.23 15.13
CA HIS A 283 -18.93 -2.21 15.53
C HIS A 283 -18.24 -0.86 15.74
N ASP A 284 -19.03 0.21 15.78
CA ASP A 284 -18.55 1.57 15.99
C ASP A 284 -17.82 1.76 17.33
N ASP A 285 -18.08 0.92 18.32
CA ASP A 285 -17.41 0.91 19.63
C ASP A 285 -16.18 0.01 19.72
N GLY A 286 -15.82 -0.68 18.64
CA GLY A 286 -14.71 -1.62 18.59
C GLY A 286 -15.06 -3.05 18.99
N SER A 287 -16.30 -3.32 19.40
CA SER A 287 -16.74 -4.70 19.65
C SER A 287 -16.83 -5.50 18.34
N ILE A 288 -16.68 -6.83 18.45
CA ILE A 288 -16.70 -7.75 17.30
C ILE A 288 -18.15 -8.05 16.89
N PRO A 289 -18.52 -7.82 15.61
CA PRO A 289 -19.81 -8.28 15.10
C PRO A 289 -19.92 -9.79 15.18
N ALA A 290 -20.98 -10.29 15.82
CA ALA A 290 -21.18 -11.73 16.03
C ALA A 290 -21.30 -12.54 14.72
N ASP A 291 -21.63 -11.87 13.61
CA ASP A 291 -21.70 -12.48 12.30
C ASP A 291 -20.37 -12.36 11.51
N ASN A 292 -19.27 -11.86 12.07
CA ASN A 292 -17.97 -11.91 11.39
C ASN A 292 -17.59 -13.36 10.99
N PRO A 293 -16.89 -13.56 9.86
CA PRO A 293 -16.69 -14.90 9.27
C PRO A 293 -15.90 -15.87 10.15
N PHE A 294 -15.12 -15.38 11.11
CA PHE A 294 -14.21 -16.19 11.91
C PHE A 294 -14.46 -16.13 13.42
N VAL A 295 -15.61 -15.62 13.86
CA VAL A 295 -15.97 -15.54 15.29
C VAL A 295 -16.03 -16.92 15.93
N GLY A 296 -15.49 -17.04 17.15
CA GLY A 296 -15.52 -18.28 17.93
C GLY A 296 -14.56 -19.37 17.44
N GLN A 297 -13.73 -19.09 16.44
CA GLN A 297 -12.67 -20.00 16.01
C GLN A 297 -11.43 -19.82 16.90
N PRO A 298 -10.86 -20.92 17.45
CA PRO A 298 -9.65 -20.82 18.26
C PRO A 298 -8.48 -20.30 17.43
N ASP A 299 -7.64 -19.47 18.04
CA ASP A 299 -6.42 -18.93 17.44
C ASP A 299 -6.65 -18.14 16.13
N VAL A 300 -7.80 -17.48 16.01
CA VAL A 300 -8.12 -16.59 14.88
C VAL A 300 -8.51 -15.20 15.37
N ALA A 301 -8.01 -14.15 14.70
CA ALA A 301 -8.44 -12.78 14.95
C ALA A 301 -9.88 -12.56 14.44
N GLU A 302 -10.84 -12.48 15.37
CA GLU A 302 -12.27 -12.44 15.05
C GLU A 302 -12.73 -11.18 14.29
N SER A 303 -11.92 -10.11 14.30
CA SER A 303 -12.20 -8.89 13.54
C SER A 303 -11.95 -9.04 12.03
N ILE A 304 -11.29 -10.11 11.58
CA ILE A 304 -11.02 -10.34 10.16
C ILE A 304 -12.34 -10.46 9.39
N TYR A 305 -12.47 -9.67 8.33
CA TYR A 305 -13.56 -9.78 7.35
C TYR A 305 -13.07 -10.45 6.05
N SER A 306 -11.88 -10.10 5.56
CA SER A 306 -11.18 -10.78 4.46
C SER A 306 -9.67 -10.79 4.70
N TYR A 307 -8.96 -11.66 3.99
CA TYR A 307 -7.52 -11.88 4.17
C TYR A 307 -6.79 -12.08 2.85
N GLY A 308 -5.47 -12.24 2.91
CA GLY A 308 -4.65 -12.37 1.70
C GLY A 308 -4.45 -11.03 1.00
N HIS A 309 -4.34 -9.94 1.75
CA HIS A 309 -4.03 -8.61 1.23
C HIS A 309 -2.56 -8.25 1.48
N ARG A 310 -1.99 -7.45 0.59
CA ARG A 310 -0.67 -6.84 0.70
C ARG A 310 -0.76 -5.50 1.41
N ASN A 311 -1.12 -4.43 0.70
CA ASN A 311 -1.10 -3.08 1.25
C ASN A 311 -2.30 -2.23 0.78
N PRO A 312 -3.50 -2.48 1.33
CA PRO A 312 -4.71 -1.75 0.99
C PRO A 312 -4.65 -0.27 1.37
N GLN A 313 -4.67 0.62 0.39
CA GLN A 313 -4.56 2.08 0.57
C GLN A 313 -5.92 2.77 0.50
N GLY A 314 -6.79 2.33 -0.40
CA GLY A 314 -8.13 2.89 -0.58
C GLY A 314 -9.21 1.93 -0.13
N LEU A 315 -10.24 2.47 0.49
CA LEU A 315 -11.47 1.80 0.90
C LEU A 315 -12.60 2.80 0.68
N ALA A 316 -13.65 2.39 -0.02
CA ALA A 316 -14.80 3.23 -0.29
C ALA A 316 -16.07 2.38 -0.33
N LEU A 317 -17.17 2.98 0.09
CA LEU A 317 -18.48 2.35 -0.05
C LEU A 317 -19.04 2.72 -1.42
N HIS A 318 -19.35 1.71 -2.25
CA HIS A 318 -19.95 1.95 -3.54
C HIS A 318 -21.33 2.61 -3.37
N PRO A 319 -21.60 3.77 -4.00
CA PRO A 319 -22.73 4.62 -3.64
C PRO A 319 -24.09 4.01 -4.01
N GLU A 320 -24.15 3.10 -4.98
CA GLU A 320 -25.39 2.42 -5.35
C GLU A 320 -25.58 1.11 -4.58
N THR A 321 -24.65 0.16 -4.76
CA THR A 321 -24.72 -1.19 -4.18
C THR A 321 -24.45 -1.27 -2.68
N GLY A 322 -23.73 -0.31 -2.09
CA GLY A 322 -23.25 -0.41 -0.70
C GLY A 322 -22.12 -1.42 -0.49
N ALA A 323 -21.52 -1.95 -1.57
CA ALA A 323 -20.38 -2.85 -1.45
C ALA A 323 -19.12 -2.07 -1.04
N VAL A 324 -18.26 -2.68 -0.19
CA VAL A 324 -16.95 -2.12 0.13
C VAL A 324 -16.00 -2.42 -1.02
N TRP A 325 -15.49 -1.37 -1.65
CA TRP A 325 -14.45 -1.43 -2.66
C TRP A 325 -13.12 -1.07 -2.02
N GLU A 326 -12.06 -1.74 -2.47
CA GLU A 326 -10.72 -1.64 -1.94
C GLU A 326 -9.74 -1.49 -3.11
N HIS A 327 -8.65 -0.77 -2.89
CA HIS A 327 -7.50 -0.85 -3.79
C HIS A 327 -6.21 -1.02 -2.99
N GLU A 328 -5.33 -1.88 -3.49
CA GLU A 328 -4.03 -2.15 -2.91
C GLU A 328 -2.90 -2.08 -3.91
N HIS A 329 -1.71 -1.75 -3.38
CA HIS A 329 -0.49 -1.80 -4.15
C HIS A 329 0.05 -3.22 -4.22
N GLY A 330 0.32 -3.70 -5.44
CA GLY A 330 1.10 -4.89 -5.72
C GLY A 330 2.60 -4.67 -5.53
N PRO A 331 3.43 -5.66 -5.86
CA PRO A 331 4.89 -5.51 -5.87
C PRO A 331 5.33 -4.60 -7.04
N ARG A 332 6.12 -5.09 -8.00
CA ARG A 332 6.39 -4.33 -9.23
C ARG A 332 5.25 -4.57 -10.22
N GLY A 333 4.29 -3.65 -10.22
CA GLY A 333 3.01 -3.82 -10.90
C GLY A 333 2.07 -4.74 -10.11
N GLY A 334 0.91 -5.03 -10.68
CA GLY A 334 -0.12 -5.86 -10.05
C GLY A 334 -0.90 -5.16 -8.95
N ASP A 335 -1.09 -3.83 -9.06
CA ASP A 335 -2.05 -3.11 -8.23
C ASP A 335 -3.47 -3.57 -8.58
N GLU A 336 -4.34 -3.65 -7.57
CA GLU A 336 -5.66 -4.26 -7.70
C GLU A 336 -6.77 -3.31 -7.26
N ILE A 337 -7.97 -3.53 -7.81
CA ILE A 337 -9.23 -3.02 -7.28
C ILE A 337 -10.10 -4.21 -6.95
N ASN A 338 -10.50 -4.32 -5.70
CA ASN A 338 -11.22 -5.46 -5.15
C ASN A 338 -12.60 -5.04 -4.64
N ILE A 339 -13.59 -5.91 -4.83
CA ILE A 339 -14.87 -5.82 -4.12
C ILE A 339 -14.78 -6.77 -2.93
N ILE A 340 -14.77 -6.22 -1.72
CA ILE A 340 -14.50 -6.97 -0.49
C ILE A 340 -15.67 -7.88 -0.12
N LYS A 341 -15.39 -9.18 0.05
CA LYS A 341 -16.36 -10.23 0.36
C LYS A 341 -16.04 -10.87 1.70
N LYS A 342 -17.09 -11.20 2.44
CA LYS A 342 -17.03 -11.87 3.74
C LYS A 342 -16.31 -13.20 3.64
N GLY A 343 -15.23 -13.35 4.41
CA GLY A 343 -14.43 -14.57 4.54
C GLY A 343 -13.50 -14.87 3.35
N ALA A 344 -13.50 -14.05 2.30
CA ALA A 344 -12.74 -14.34 1.09
C ALA A 344 -11.23 -14.15 1.27
N ASN A 345 -10.46 -14.97 0.54
CA ASN A 345 -9.02 -14.85 0.38
C ASN A 345 -8.68 -14.08 -0.91
N TYR A 346 -8.00 -12.95 -0.80
CA TYR A 346 -7.53 -12.16 -1.94
C TYR A 346 -6.15 -12.62 -2.45
N GLY A 347 -5.61 -13.66 -1.83
CA GLY A 347 -4.60 -14.52 -2.43
C GLY A 347 -3.16 -14.06 -2.29
N TRP A 348 -2.86 -12.82 -1.88
CA TRP A 348 -1.48 -12.40 -1.60
C TRP A 348 -0.86 -13.24 -0.46
N PRO A 349 0.38 -13.74 -0.56
CA PRO A 349 1.32 -13.64 -1.69
C PRO A 349 1.32 -14.87 -2.62
N VAL A 350 0.33 -15.74 -2.52
CA VAL A 350 0.25 -16.98 -3.31
C VAL A 350 0.00 -16.67 -4.78
N ILE A 351 -0.92 -15.73 -5.05
CA ILE A 351 -1.20 -15.19 -6.37
C ILE A 351 -0.77 -13.72 -6.44
N SER A 352 -0.43 -13.26 -7.65
CA SER A 352 -0.11 -11.85 -7.91
C SER A 352 -0.05 -11.60 -9.41
N TYR A 353 -0.56 -10.45 -9.85
CA TYR A 353 -0.37 -9.96 -11.22
C TYR A 353 0.97 -9.22 -11.42
N GLY A 354 1.68 -8.91 -10.33
CA GLY A 354 2.97 -8.24 -10.34
C GLY A 354 4.16 -9.20 -10.28
N ILE A 355 5.35 -8.66 -10.51
CA ILE A 355 6.63 -9.37 -10.40
C ILE A 355 7.46 -8.85 -9.22
N ASN A 356 8.58 -9.51 -8.90
CA ASN A 356 9.51 -8.96 -7.92
C ASN A 356 10.14 -7.67 -8.43
N TYR A 357 10.45 -6.74 -7.53
CA TYR A 357 11.12 -5.48 -7.89
C TYR A 357 12.50 -5.68 -8.55
N ASN A 358 13.19 -6.79 -8.25
CA ASN A 358 14.42 -7.17 -8.94
C ASN A 358 14.17 -7.76 -10.34
N GLY A 359 12.93 -7.85 -10.82
CA GLY A 359 12.58 -8.32 -12.16
C GLY A 359 12.41 -9.83 -12.30
N THR A 360 12.59 -10.61 -11.23
CA THR A 360 12.28 -12.05 -11.29
C THR A 360 10.76 -12.28 -11.20
N ILE A 361 10.31 -13.40 -11.75
CA ILE A 361 8.93 -13.86 -11.59
C ILE A 361 8.61 -13.97 -10.09
N PHE A 362 7.45 -13.45 -9.69
CA PHE A 362 7.01 -13.53 -8.30
C PHE A 362 6.29 -14.85 -8.02
N THR A 363 5.30 -15.18 -8.86
CA THR A 363 4.53 -16.42 -8.88
C THR A 363 4.02 -16.62 -10.30
N ASP A 364 3.75 -17.87 -10.69
CA ASP A 364 3.08 -18.19 -11.96
C ASP A 364 1.55 -18.22 -11.81
N LEU A 365 1.03 -17.97 -10.60
CA LEU A 365 -0.40 -18.00 -10.28
C LEU A 365 -1.02 -16.59 -10.26
N THR A 366 -2.06 -16.39 -11.04
CA THR A 366 -2.89 -15.16 -11.00
C THR A 366 -4.28 -15.39 -10.40
N GLU A 367 -4.63 -16.65 -10.14
CA GLU A 367 -5.90 -17.06 -9.53
C GLU A 367 -5.72 -18.37 -8.78
N GLN A 368 -6.54 -18.59 -7.74
CA GLN A 368 -6.61 -19.83 -6.99
C GLN A 368 -7.97 -19.95 -6.30
N GLU A 369 -8.44 -21.18 -6.07
CA GLU A 369 -9.63 -21.43 -5.24
C GLU A 369 -9.37 -21.03 -3.78
N GLY A 370 -10.25 -20.19 -3.21
CA GLY A 370 -10.15 -19.69 -1.84
C GLY A 370 -11.10 -18.54 -1.51
#